data_AF-A0A814CJZ3-F1
#
_entry.id   AF-A0A814CJZ3-F1
#
_cell.length_a   1.000
_cell.length_b   1.000
_cell.length_c   1.000
_cell.angle_alpha   90.00
_cell.angle_beta   90.00
_cell.angle_gamma   90.00
#
_symmetry.space_group_name_H-M   'P 1'
#
loop_
_entity.id
_entity.type
_entity.pdbx_description
1 polymer ?
#
loop_
_entity_poly.entity_id
_entity_poly.type
_entity_poly.pdbx_seq_one_letter_code
_entity_poly.pdbx_strand_id
1 'polypeptide(L)'
;MLLDLSAFENATESIFDGISVKTIKFDDDQMLIEQINSRKYHLTYSNNVALIINILEKYDFLNIVTILPKVLQTKCHGLLGNMDGDKLNDLIFPNGTLLSTTDSNEERIFEFGESWRTISANSLFYCRDSLQVHHNSSYLPSLTNNVNTSYLTPAQENHNTEL
;
A
#
# COMPACT_ATOMS: atom_id res chain seq x y z
N MET A 1 -9.50 9.34 12.75
CA MET A 1 -8.62 8.70 13.74
C MET A 1 -7.19 8.96 13.31
N LEU A 2 -6.48 9.84 14.01
CA LEU A 2 -5.07 10.16 13.75
C LEU A 2 -4.22 9.20 14.60
N LEU A 3 -3.20 8.57 14.02
CA LEU A 3 -2.23 7.80 14.79
C LEU A 3 -1.28 8.79 15.48
N ASP A 4 -1.49 9.02 16.78
CA ASP A 4 -0.55 9.77 17.61
C ASP A 4 0.72 8.91 17.83
N LEU A 5 1.88 9.50 17.58
CA LEU A 5 3.18 8.87 17.83
C LEU A 5 3.37 8.51 19.31
N SER A 6 2.72 9.22 20.24
CA SER A 6 2.73 8.88 21.67
C SER A 6 2.11 7.51 21.97
N ALA A 7 1.23 7.01 21.10
CA ALA A 7 0.63 5.68 21.24
C ALA A 7 1.69 4.56 21.06
N PHE A 8 2.73 4.80 20.25
CA PHE A 8 3.83 3.85 20.07
C PHE A 8 4.76 3.79 21.29
N GLU A 9 4.90 4.90 22.01
CA GLU A 9 5.69 5.00 23.24
C GLU A 9 5.01 4.27 24.41
N ASN A 10 3.68 4.31 24.46
CA ASN A 10 2.87 3.65 25.49
C ASN A 10 2.47 2.21 25.13
N ALA A 11 3.02 1.66 24.05
CA ALA A 11 2.68 0.33 23.59
C ALA A 11 3.16 -0.74 24.57
N THR A 12 2.28 -1.67 24.94
CA THR A 12 2.63 -2.77 25.84
C THR A 12 3.26 -3.90 25.06
N GLU A 13 4.41 -4.40 25.51
CA GLU A 13 5.12 -5.52 24.89
C GLU A 13 5.00 -6.79 25.74
N SER A 14 4.83 -7.91 25.07
CA SER A 14 4.71 -9.24 25.65
C SER A 14 5.37 -10.26 24.74
N ILE A 15 5.89 -11.34 25.31
CA ILE A 15 6.51 -12.43 24.54
C ILE A 15 5.70 -13.70 24.77
N PHE A 16 5.20 -14.29 23.68
CA PHE A 16 4.48 -15.55 23.69
C PHE A 16 5.15 -16.52 22.73
N ASP A 17 5.60 -17.68 23.23
CA ASP A 17 6.25 -18.72 22.41
C ASP A 17 7.39 -18.20 21.51
N GLY A 18 8.18 -17.26 22.03
CA GLY A 18 9.30 -16.65 21.29
C GLY A 18 8.91 -15.55 20.29
N ILE A 19 7.62 -15.22 20.16
CA ILE A 19 7.12 -14.14 19.31
C ILE A 19 6.94 -12.88 20.17
N SER A 20 7.53 -11.75 19.73
CA SER A 20 7.24 -10.45 20.34
C SER A 20 5.90 -9.92 19.83
N VAL A 21 5.01 -9.61 20.76
CA VAL A 21 3.70 -9.03 20.51
C VAL A 21 3.63 -7.67 21.19
N LYS A 22 3.45 -6.63 20.39
CA LYS A 22 3.24 -5.25 20.84
C LYS A 22 1.79 -4.85 20.61
N THR A 23 1.13 -4.36 21.65
CA THR A 23 -0.24 -3.83 21.55
C THR A 23 -0.19 -2.32 21.57
N ILE A 24 -0.81 -1.69 20.57
CA ILE A 24 -1.01 -0.25 20.49
C ILE A 24 -2.51 0.02 20.64
N LYS A 25 -2.87 0.95 21.52
CA LYS A 25 -4.26 1.35 21.76
C LYS A 25 -4.49 2.76 21.23
N PHE A 26 -5.63 2.98 20.58
CA PHE A 26 -6.07 4.26 20.04
C PHE A 26 -7.54 4.47 20.40
N ASP A 27 -7.88 5.47 21.22
CA ASP A 27 -9.25 5.69 21.70
C ASP A 27 -9.95 4.38 22.15
N ASP A 28 -11.02 3.96 21.47
CA ASP A 28 -11.76 2.71 21.71
C ASP A 28 -11.27 1.50 20.89
N ASP A 29 -10.24 1.68 20.06
CA ASP A 29 -9.64 0.66 19.19
C ASP A 29 -8.26 0.22 19.68
N GLN A 30 -7.85 -0.99 19.26
CA GLN A 30 -6.49 -1.48 19.43
C GLN A 30 -5.96 -2.15 18.16
N MET A 31 -4.64 -2.10 18.00
CA MET A 31 -3.87 -2.82 17.00
C MET A 31 -2.84 -3.70 17.70
N LEU A 32 -2.83 -4.98 17.33
CA LEU A 32 -1.83 -5.95 17.72
C LEU A 32 -0.76 -6.01 16.63
N ILE A 33 0.51 -5.97 17.04
CA ILE A 33 1.66 -6.15 16.16
C ILE A 33 2.41 -7.39 16.63
N GLU A 34 2.42 -8.43 15.80
CA GLU A 34 3.19 -9.64 16.03
C GLU A 34 4.42 -9.63 15.12
N GLN A 35 5.60 -9.58 15.71
CA GLN A 35 6.86 -9.71 14.98
C GLN A 35 7.18 -11.20 14.84
N ILE A 36 6.89 -11.75 13.66
CA ILE A 36 7.18 -13.17 13.37
C ILE A 36 8.70 -13.38 13.26
N ASN A 37 9.39 -12.43 12.63
CA ASN A 37 10.85 -12.30 12.63
C ASN A 37 11.22 -10.87 12.22
N SER A 38 12.52 -10.59 12.05
CA SER A 38 13.02 -9.25 11.68
C SER A 38 12.43 -8.68 10.38
N ARG A 39 11.91 -9.54 9.49
CA ARG A 39 11.42 -9.18 8.14
C ARG A 39 9.94 -9.43 7.93
N LYS A 40 9.22 -9.96 8.91
CA LYS A 40 7.79 -10.29 8.77
C LYS A 40 7.00 -9.87 9.99
N TYR A 41 5.96 -9.08 9.76
CA TYR A 41 5.08 -8.55 10.79
C TYR A 41 3.63 -8.84 10.43
N HIS A 42 2.84 -9.25 11.43
CA HIS A 42 1.39 -9.32 11.31
C HIS A 42 0.78 -8.21 12.17
N LEU A 43 -0.02 -7.36 11.55
CA LEU A 43 -0.78 -6.31 12.24
C LEU A 43 -2.24 -6.71 12.20
N THR A 44 -2.92 -6.73 13.35
CA THR A 44 -4.35 -7.04 13.45
C THR A 44 -5.07 -5.92 14.19
N TYR A 45 -6.05 -5.31 13.55
CA TYR A 45 -6.92 -4.31 14.14
C TYR A 45 -8.11 -4.97 14.86
N SER A 46 -8.72 -4.24 15.79
CA SER A 46 -9.88 -4.72 16.57
C SER A 46 -11.10 -5.11 15.72
N ASN A 47 -11.22 -4.51 14.55
CA ASN A 47 -12.25 -4.84 13.56
C ASN A 47 -11.91 -6.07 12.70
N ASN A 48 -10.83 -6.80 13.02
CA ASN A 48 -10.29 -7.96 12.30
C ASN A 48 -9.75 -7.68 10.89
N VAL A 49 -9.51 -6.42 10.54
CA VAL A 49 -8.62 -6.10 9.42
C VAL A 49 -7.21 -6.49 9.81
N ALA A 50 -6.50 -7.17 8.91
CA ALA A 50 -5.11 -7.54 9.14
C ALA A 50 -4.20 -7.14 7.98
N LEU A 51 -2.96 -6.79 8.31
CA LEU A 51 -1.89 -6.52 7.36
C LEU A 51 -0.74 -7.51 7.61
N ILE A 52 -0.28 -8.16 6.56
CA ILE A 52 0.97 -8.94 6.60
C ILE A 52 2.02 -8.15 5.84
N ILE A 53 3.05 -7.73 6.56
CA ILE A 53 4.14 -6.92 6.02
C ILE A 53 5.37 -7.81 5.90
N ASN A 54 5.93 -7.89 4.68
CA ASN A 54 7.18 -8.59 4.41
C ASN A 54 8.22 -7.61 3.87
N ILE A 55 9.39 -7.59 4.49
CA ILE A 55 10.53 -6.77 4.08
C ILE A 55 11.43 -7.63 3.19
N LEU A 56 11.58 -7.22 1.94
CA LEU A 56 12.39 -7.88 0.92
C LEU A 56 13.69 -7.10 0.72
N GLU A 57 14.62 -7.22 1.67
CA GLU A 57 15.90 -6.45 1.70
C GLU A 57 16.70 -6.54 0.40
N LYS A 58 16.67 -7.68 -0.30
CA LYS A 58 17.38 -7.84 -1.57
C LYS A 58 16.95 -6.84 -2.65
N TYR A 59 15.72 -6.35 -2.57
CA TYR A 59 15.09 -5.48 -3.56
C TYR A 59 14.69 -4.12 -3.00
N ASP A 60 15.02 -3.83 -1.73
CA ASP A 60 14.52 -2.67 -0.98
C ASP A 60 13.00 -2.48 -1.10
N PHE A 61 12.27 -3.60 -1.15
CA PHE A 61 10.82 -3.62 -1.34
C PHE A 61 10.06 -4.00 -0.08
N LEU A 62 8.88 -3.39 0.06
CA LEU A 62 7.89 -3.74 1.05
C LEU A 62 6.72 -4.43 0.35
N ASN A 63 6.43 -5.67 0.74
CA ASN A 63 5.22 -6.36 0.31
C ASN A 63 4.18 -6.32 1.44
N ILE A 64 3.06 -5.67 1.18
CA ILE A 64 1.94 -5.54 2.13
C ILE A 64 0.76 -6.32 1.58
N VAL A 65 0.33 -7.34 2.32
CA VAL A 65 -0.90 -8.10 2.04
C VAL A 65 -1.98 -7.63 2.99
N THR A 66 -3.12 -7.21 2.44
CA THR A 66 -4.29 -6.79 3.23
C THR A 66 -5.30 -7.92 3.29
N ILE A 67 -5.77 -8.25 4.49
CA ILE A 67 -6.81 -9.25 4.75
C ILE A 67 -8.00 -8.52 5.36
N LEU A 68 -9.14 -8.60 4.70
CA LEU A 68 -10.38 -7.96 5.13
C LEU A 68 -11.41 -9.00 5.55
N PRO A 69 -12.13 -8.80 6.68
CA PRO A 69 -13.21 -9.67 7.06
C PRO A 69 -14.39 -9.54 6.08
N LYS A 70 -15.13 -10.64 5.88
CA LYS A 70 -16.25 -10.71 4.92
C LYS A 70 -17.32 -9.64 5.12
N VAL A 71 -17.50 -9.13 6.34
CA VAL A 71 -18.44 -8.06 6.67
C VAL A 71 -18.14 -6.72 5.98
N LEU A 72 -16.91 -6.54 5.51
CA LEU A 72 -16.45 -5.37 4.75
C LEU A 72 -16.58 -5.54 3.23
N GLN A 73 -17.08 -6.69 2.75
CA GLN A 73 -17.38 -6.88 1.34
C GLN A 73 -18.33 -5.78 0.86
N THR A 74 -18.06 -5.23 -0.34
CA THR A 74 -18.79 -4.09 -0.94
C THR A 74 -18.80 -2.81 -0.10
N LYS A 75 -17.94 -2.68 0.92
CA LYS A 75 -17.84 -1.48 1.78
C LYS A 75 -16.47 -0.82 1.75
N CYS A 76 -15.51 -1.43 1.07
CA CYS A 76 -14.16 -0.90 0.89
C CYS A 76 -14.04 -0.31 -0.51
N HIS A 77 -13.36 0.81 -0.66
CA HIS A 77 -13.11 1.48 -1.93
C HIS A 77 -11.67 2.02 -1.89
N GLY A 78 -10.96 1.95 -3.00
CA GLY A 78 -9.60 2.47 -3.09
C GLY A 78 -8.78 1.79 -4.18
N LEU A 79 -7.46 1.83 -4.03
CA LEU A 79 -6.51 1.22 -4.97
C LEU A 79 -6.62 -0.30 -5.10
N LEU A 80 -7.28 -0.97 -4.13
CA LEU A 80 -7.51 -2.42 -4.14
C LEU A 80 -8.90 -2.81 -4.66
N GLY A 81 -9.67 -1.86 -5.20
CA GLY A 81 -11.01 -2.11 -5.73
C GLY A 81 -12.13 -1.90 -4.72
N ASN A 82 -13.34 -2.37 -5.07
CA ASN A 82 -14.54 -2.25 -4.25
C ASN A 82 -14.91 -3.54 -3.47
N MET A 83 -14.17 -4.62 -3.75
CA MET A 83 -14.34 -5.95 -3.16
C MET A 83 -15.75 -6.53 -3.34
N ASP A 84 -16.44 -6.27 -4.44
CA ASP A 84 -17.75 -6.89 -4.73
C ASP A 84 -17.65 -8.26 -5.42
N GLY A 85 -16.49 -8.56 -6.01
CA GLY A 85 -16.21 -9.80 -6.74
C GLY A 85 -16.21 -9.64 -8.27
N ASP A 86 -16.52 -8.45 -8.79
CA ASP A 86 -16.48 -8.09 -10.20
C ASP A 86 -15.25 -7.24 -10.53
N LYS A 87 -14.25 -7.88 -11.13
CA LYS A 87 -13.00 -7.22 -11.51
C LYS A 87 -13.17 -6.11 -12.55
N LEU A 88 -14.29 -6.08 -13.26
CA LEU A 88 -14.54 -5.08 -14.31
C LEU A 88 -14.87 -3.69 -13.73
N ASN A 89 -15.21 -3.63 -12.43
CA ASN A 89 -15.59 -2.39 -11.76
C ASN A 89 -14.65 -2.00 -10.60
N ASP A 90 -13.45 -2.60 -10.50
CA ASP A 90 -12.52 -2.30 -9.41
C ASP A 90 -11.87 -0.92 -9.53
N LEU A 91 -11.73 -0.38 -10.75
CA LEU A 91 -11.08 0.93 -10.97
C LEU A 91 -12.06 2.10 -10.85
N ILE A 92 -12.71 2.24 -9.69
CA ILE A 92 -13.62 3.35 -9.38
C ILE A 92 -12.85 4.51 -8.74
N PHE A 93 -12.93 5.70 -9.34
CA PHE A 93 -12.40 6.94 -8.78
C PHE A 93 -13.13 7.31 -7.47
N PRO A 94 -12.52 8.13 -6.58
CA PRO A 94 -13.17 8.58 -5.35
C PRO A 94 -14.51 9.32 -5.57
N ASN A 95 -14.71 9.92 -6.74
CA ASN A 95 -15.96 10.58 -7.14
C ASN A 95 -17.06 9.59 -7.61
N GLY A 96 -16.79 8.29 -7.62
CA GLY A 96 -17.72 7.23 -8.04
C GLY A 96 -17.71 6.90 -9.54
N THR A 97 -16.90 7.59 -10.36
CA THR A 97 -16.80 7.28 -11.80
C THR A 97 -15.91 6.06 -12.03
N LEU A 98 -16.26 5.23 -13.01
CA LEU A 98 -15.50 4.03 -13.37
C LEU A 98 -14.47 4.35 -14.46
N LEU A 99 -13.21 3.94 -14.24
CA LEU A 99 -12.23 3.82 -15.30
C LEU A 99 -12.44 2.49 -16.02
N SER A 100 -12.91 2.54 -17.27
CA SER A 100 -13.06 1.34 -18.09
C SER A 100 -11.72 0.65 -18.30
N THR A 101 -11.70 -0.68 -18.21
CA THR A 101 -10.51 -1.50 -18.50
C THR A 101 -10.03 -1.32 -19.94
N THR A 102 -10.92 -0.98 -20.88
CA THR A 102 -10.58 -0.67 -22.28
C THR A 102 -9.83 0.65 -22.43
N ASP A 103 -10.03 1.57 -21.49
CA ASP A 103 -9.50 2.94 -21.54
C ASP A 103 -8.30 3.11 -20.58
N SER A 104 -7.87 2.02 -19.94
CA SER A 104 -6.85 1.98 -18.88
C SER A 104 -5.43 1.92 -19.43
N ASN A 105 -5.00 2.96 -20.16
CA ASN A 105 -3.58 3.12 -20.49
C ASN A 105 -2.78 3.58 -19.26
N GLU A 106 -1.44 3.60 -19.36
CA GLU A 106 -0.55 3.91 -18.22
C GLU A 106 -0.82 5.30 -17.62
N GLU A 107 -1.15 6.30 -18.45
CA GLU A 107 -1.49 7.66 -18.01
C GLU A 107 -2.79 7.66 -17.19
N ARG A 108 -3.81 6.97 -17.68
CA ARG A 108 -5.11 6.84 -16.99
C ARG A 108 -5.00 6.05 -15.69
N ILE A 109 -4.14 5.03 -15.65
CA ILE A 109 -3.84 4.28 -14.42
C ILE A 109 -3.08 5.16 -13.42
N PHE A 110 -2.14 6.00 -13.89
CA PHE A 110 -1.48 6.98 -13.03
C PHE A 110 -2.47 7.99 -12.45
N GLU A 111 -3.34 8.57 -13.29
CA GLU A 111 -4.40 9.49 -12.84
C GLU A 111 -5.36 8.84 -11.83
N PHE A 112 -5.73 7.57 -12.05
CA PHE A 112 -6.52 6.79 -11.10
C PHE A 112 -5.79 6.69 -9.75
N GLY A 113 -4.52 6.27 -9.74
CA GLY A 113 -3.72 6.18 -8.53
C GLY A 113 -3.60 7.51 -7.79
N GLU A 114 -3.33 8.57 -8.54
CA GLU A 114 -3.21 9.93 -8.03
C GLU A 114 -4.51 10.49 -7.44
N SER A 115 -5.66 10.10 -7.98
CA SER A 115 -6.96 10.53 -7.43
C SER A 115 -7.19 10.03 -6.01
N TRP A 116 -6.58 8.90 -5.62
CA TRP A 116 -6.65 8.31 -4.29
C TRP A 116 -5.57 8.82 -3.32
N ARG A 117 -4.75 9.80 -3.75
CA ARG A 117 -3.73 10.43 -2.92
C ARG A 117 -4.35 11.03 -1.65
N THR A 118 -3.77 10.71 -0.50
CA THR A 118 -4.18 11.30 0.78
C THR A 118 -3.64 12.72 0.94
N ILE A 119 -4.37 13.53 1.71
CA ILE A 119 -4.01 14.88 2.14
C ILE A 119 -3.87 14.90 3.67
N SER A 120 -3.29 15.96 4.22
CA SER A 120 -3.10 16.07 5.68
C SER A 120 -4.41 15.90 6.47
N ALA A 121 -5.53 16.33 5.90
CA ALA A 121 -6.84 16.26 6.57
C ALA A 121 -7.43 14.84 6.67
N ASN A 122 -7.01 13.91 5.81
CA ASN A 122 -7.50 12.52 5.79
C ASN A 122 -6.40 11.46 5.95
N SER A 123 -5.15 11.89 6.20
CA SER A 123 -4.04 11.00 6.51
C SER A 123 -4.19 10.40 7.91
N LEU A 124 -3.96 9.08 8.01
CA LEU A 124 -3.84 8.40 9.31
C LEU A 124 -2.51 8.75 10.01
N PHE A 125 -1.49 9.14 9.24
CA PHE A 125 -0.18 9.50 9.74
C PHE A 125 -0.06 11.01 9.93
N TYR A 126 0.36 11.42 11.13
CA TYR A 126 0.85 12.76 11.38
C TYR A 126 2.33 12.84 10.98
N CYS A 127 2.62 13.44 9.83
CA CYS A 127 3.98 13.88 9.55
C CYS A 127 4.27 15.09 10.45
N ARG A 128 5.33 15.01 11.26
CA ARG A 128 5.79 16.13 12.10
C ARG A 128 6.11 17.37 11.26
N ASP A 129 6.60 17.13 10.04
CA ASP A 129 6.81 18.12 8.98
C ASP A 129 5.67 18.10 7.95
N SER A 130 5.67 19.03 6.99
CA SER A 130 4.63 19.03 5.95
C SER A 130 4.72 17.77 5.06
N LEU A 131 3.56 17.22 4.66
CA LEU A 131 3.45 16.11 3.69
C LEU A 131 4.27 16.34 2.40
N GLN A 132 4.49 17.60 2.00
CA GLN A 132 5.28 17.95 0.81
C GLN A 132 6.79 17.67 0.96
N VAL A 133 7.28 17.45 2.17
CA VAL A 133 8.70 17.08 2.42
C VAL A 133 8.92 15.59 2.15
N HIS A 134 7.90 14.77 2.36
CA HIS A 134 7.98 13.33 2.18
C HIS A 134 7.37 12.86 0.86
N HIS A 135 6.48 13.66 0.26
CA HIS A 135 5.81 13.36 -1.00
C HIS A 135 6.21 14.38 -2.07
N ASN A 136 6.74 13.92 -3.19
CA ASN A 136 6.92 14.76 -4.37
C ASN A 136 5.60 14.84 -5.16
N SER A 137 4.83 15.91 -4.94
CA SER A 137 3.56 16.16 -5.64
C SER A 137 3.74 16.44 -7.14
N SER A 138 4.96 16.77 -7.57
CA SER A 138 5.32 16.97 -8.98
C SER A 138 5.92 15.71 -9.62
N TYR A 139 5.88 14.56 -8.94
CA TYR A 139 6.36 13.31 -9.53
C TYR A 139 5.52 12.94 -10.74
N LEU A 140 6.20 12.67 -11.85
CA LEU A 140 5.61 12.10 -13.07
C LEU A 140 6.42 10.87 -13.45
N PRO A 141 5.79 9.70 -13.62
CA PRO A 141 6.49 8.51 -14.10
C PRO A 141 6.93 8.69 -15.55
N SER A 142 7.97 7.95 -15.95
CA SER A 142 8.26 7.75 -17.36
C SER A 142 7.25 6.74 -17.89
N LEU A 143 6.29 7.21 -18.67
CA LEU A 143 5.30 6.42 -19.37
C LEU A 143 5.88 5.94 -20.71
N THR A 144 5.36 4.86 -21.26
CA THR A 144 5.85 4.31 -22.54
C THR A 144 5.70 5.28 -23.71
N ASN A 145 4.78 6.24 -23.63
CA ASN A 145 4.55 7.27 -24.65
C ASN A 145 5.57 8.42 -24.64
N ASN A 146 6.34 8.60 -23.54
CA ASN A 146 7.36 9.65 -23.39
C ASN A 146 8.78 9.10 -23.19
N VAL A 147 9.00 7.79 -23.37
CA VAL A 147 10.36 7.22 -23.51
C VAL A 147 10.93 7.61 -24.87
N ASN A 148 12.00 8.41 -24.85
CA ASN A 148 12.80 8.63 -26.05
C ASN A 148 13.59 7.35 -26.38
N THR A 149 13.10 6.58 -27.35
CA THR A 149 13.66 5.29 -27.77
C THR A 149 15.07 5.40 -28.38
N SER A 150 15.56 6.61 -28.66
CA SER A 150 16.93 6.83 -29.13
C SER A 150 18.02 6.50 -28.10
N TYR A 151 17.67 6.30 -26.82
CA TYR A 151 18.60 5.87 -25.77
C TYR A 151 18.50 4.39 -25.41
N LEU A 152 17.58 3.64 -26.02
CA LEU A 152 17.47 2.20 -25.81
C LEU A 152 18.46 1.49 -26.74
N THR A 153 19.64 1.10 -26.22
CA THR A 153 20.47 0.12 -26.92
C THR A 153 19.76 -1.24 -26.87
N PRO A 154 19.69 -2.01 -27.98
CA PRO A 154 19.18 -3.36 -27.95
C PRO A 154 19.97 -4.17 -26.92
N ALA A 155 19.28 -4.79 -25.95
CA ALA A 155 19.91 -5.75 -25.06
C ALA A 155 20.53 -6.85 -25.92
N GLN A 156 21.83 -7.13 -25.75
CA GLN A 156 22.48 -8.24 -26.43
C GLN A 156 21.84 -9.54 -25.92
N GLU A 157 20.99 -10.14 -26.75
CA GLU A 157 20.66 -11.56 -26.66
C GLU A 157 21.94 -12.37 -26.85
N ASN A 158 22.64 -12.67 -25.77
CA ASN A 158 23.62 -13.74 -25.76
C ASN A 158 22.85 -15.07 -25.72
N HIS A 159 22.29 -15.45 -26.86
CA HIS A 159 21.95 -16.83 -27.15
C HIS A 159 23.26 -17.60 -27.33
N ASN A 160 23.83 -18.08 -26.23
CA ASN A 160 24.83 -19.14 -26.29
C ASN A 160 24.11 -20.43 -26.69
N THR A 161 24.13 -20.75 -27.98
CA THR A 161 24.02 -22.14 -28.45
C THR A 161 25.23 -22.91 -27.94
N GLU A 162 25.04 -23.70 -26.89
CA GLU A 162 25.91 -24.84 -26.61
C GLU A 162 25.46 -26.00 -27.52
N LEU A 163 26.34 -26.34 -28.47
CA LEU A 163 26.48 -27.69 -29.04
C LEU A 163 27.67 -28.36 -28.35
#